data_AF-A0A0C3NEV8-F1
#
_entry.id   AF-A0A0C3NEV8-F1
#
_cell.length_a   1.000
_cell.length_b   1.000
_cell.length_c   1.000
_cell.angle_alpha   90.00
_cell.angle_beta   90.00
_cell.angle_gamma   90.00
#
_symmetry.space_group_name_H-M   'P 1'
#
loop_
_entity.id
_entity.type
_entity.pdbx_description
1 polymer ?
#
loop_
_entity_poly.entity_id
_entity_poly.type
_entity_poly.pdbx_seq_one_letter_code
_entity_poly.pdbx_strand_id
1 'polypeptide(L)'
;MATTSAETATHTLPGPTSGLYHHPYLDSLDLAVNAEFHFLTCQICQVALATEEVRSHLTRVHGRPHAYNDGQFQLAIKSLATVAGLPATITGPRSLVHGLKVHNGLACNHCPFLSRSEERLRKHHSKDHPSIPRPRAWRACQIQHLKESSGDLQVFWEVENAGVDTQQTLQEDLVNSFLKELEPMLEVIQTPLDGRMVNPWLLTTRWHEHVAGQNIRQLCSLVSLPKAKDGDIPAELRDAVDAYYQQALSLLNCTEELVLQRLNSPDPTKR
;
A
#
# COMPACT_ATOMS: atom_id res chain seq x y z
N MET A 1 -54.49 19.13 -21.14
CA MET A 1 -53.17 18.64 -21.61
C MET A 1 -52.16 18.92 -20.51
N ALA A 2 -51.89 17.94 -19.67
CA ALA A 2 -50.91 18.05 -18.58
C ALA A 2 -49.59 17.48 -19.07
N THR A 3 -48.56 18.32 -19.21
CA THR A 3 -47.20 17.91 -19.54
C THR A 3 -46.46 17.55 -18.27
N THR A 4 -46.24 16.25 -18.08
CA THR A 4 -45.32 15.68 -17.09
C THR A 4 -43.89 15.92 -17.53
N SER A 5 -43.15 16.76 -16.80
CA SER A 5 -41.70 16.90 -16.91
C SER A 5 -41.03 15.81 -16.08
N ALA A 6 -40.23 14.97 -16.75
CA ALA A 6 -39.42 13.95 -16.12
C ALA A 6 -38.18 14.58 -15.46
N GLU A 7 -38.00 14.33 -14.17
CA GLU A 7 -36.77 14.59 -13.43
C GLU A 7 -35.69 13.61 -13.87
N THR A 8 -34.67 14.13 -14.55
CA THR A 8 -33.46 13.39 -14.90
C THR A 8 -32.58 13.30 -13.65
N ALA A 9 -32.60 12.14 -12.99
CA ALA A 9 -31.71 11.85 -11.88
C ALA A 9 -30.25 11.82 -12.36
N THR A 10 -29.48 12.84 -11.99
CA THR A 10 -28.02 12.85 -12.11
C THR A 10 -27.43 11.90 -11.08
N HIS A 11 -27.05 10.70 -11.53
CA HIS A 11 -26.24 9.77 -10.74
C HIS A 11 -24.89 10.44 -10.42
N THR A 12 -24.77 10.92 -9.19
CA THR A 12 -23.53 11.50 -8.68
C THR A 12 -22.63 10.35 -8.28
N LEU A 13 -21.48 10.21 -8.95
CA LEU A 13 -20.50 9.16 -8.65
C LEU A 13 -19.93 9.36 -7.23
N PRO A 14 -19.70 8.27 -6.47
CA PRO A 14 -18.96 8.37 -5.22
C PRO A 14 -17.57 8.97 -5.49
N GLY A 15 -17.17 9.93 -4.66
CA GLY A 15 -15.89 10.64 -4.80
C GLY A 15 -14.69 9.66 -4.73
N PRO A 16 -13.60 9.95 -5.44
CA PRO A 16 -12.45 9.04 -5.49
C PRO A 16 -11.74 8.99 -4.13
N THR A 17 -11.61 7.81 -3.55
CA THR A 17 -10.71 7.59 -2.41
C THR A 17 -9.29 7.47 -2.96
N SER A 18 -8.39 8.35 -2.53
CA SER A 18 -6.98 8.32 -2.93
C SER A 18 -6.73 8.38 -4.45
N GLY A 19 -7.55 9.15 -5.19
CA GLY A 19 -7.39 9.33 -6.64
C GLY A 19 -7.82 8.12 -7.50
N LEU A 20 -8.53 7.15 -6.91
CA LEU A 20 -9.09 5.99 -7.59
C LEU A 20 -10.61 5.91 -7.37
N TYR A 21 -11.33 5.53 -8.43
CA TYR A 21 -12.73 5.14 -8.33
C TYR A 21 -12.84 3.66 -8.09
N HIS A 22 -13.62 3.32 -7.06
CA HIS A 22 -13.88 1.96 -6.65
C HIS A 22 -15.29 1.54 -7.05
N HIS A 23 -15.43 0.25 -7.35
CA HIS A 23 -16.72 -0.37 -7.63
C HIS A 23 -16.68 -1.78 -7.04
N PRO A 24 -17.71 -2.22 -6.28
CA PRO A 24 -17.64 -3.48 -5.53
C PRO A 24 -17.21 -4.71 -6.35
N TYR A 25 -17.64 -4.76 -7.62
CA TYR A 25 -17.23 -5.81 -8.55
C TYR A 25 -15.78 -5.66 -9.08
N LEU A 26 -15.28 -4.44 -9.27
CA LEU A 26 -13.88 -4.25 -9.65
C LEU A 26 -12.96 -4.53 -8.47
N ASP A 27 -13.37 -4.14 -7.26
CA ASP A 27 -12.63 -4.38 -6.02
C ASP A 27 -12.46 -5.89 -5.77
N SER A 28 -13.48 -6.72 -6.06
CA SER A 28 -13.38 -8.18 -5.94
C SER A 28 -12.39 -8.81 -6.94
N LEU A 29 -12.02 -8.08 -7.99
CA LEU A 29 -11.01 -8.47 -8.98
C LEU A 29 -9.65 -7.79 -8.72
N ASP A 30 -9.51 -7.06 -7.61
CA ASP A 30 -8.34 -6.24 -7.30
C ASP A 30 -8.08 -5.18 -8.40
N LEU A 31 -9.15 -4.59 -8.95
CA LEU A 31 -9.12 -3.55 -9.98
C LEU A 31 -9.73 -2.25 -9.45
N ALA A 32 -9.17 -1.11 -9.88
CA ALA A 32 -9.80 0.21 -9.68
C ALA A 32 -9.63 1.07 -10.93
N VAL A 33 -10.44 2.12 -11.05
CA VAL A 33 -10.34 3.07 -12.18
C VAL A 33 -9.56 4.29 -11.73
N ASN A 34 -8.54 4.69 -12.48
CA ASN A 34 -7.80 5.92 -12.19
C ASN A 34 -8.71 7.15 -12.36
N ALA A 35 -8.76 8.05 -11.38
CA ALA A 35 -9.69 9.17 -11.42
C ALA A 35 -9.33 10.26 -12.45
N GLU A 36 -8.06 10.36 -12.85
CA GLU A 36 -7.59 11.38 -13.79
C GLU A 36 -7.81 10.95 -15.25
N PHE A 37 -7.39 9.72 -15.58
CA PHE A 37 -7.37 9.20 -16.95
C PHE A 37 -8.43 8.15 -17.24
N HIS A 38 -9.18 7.72 -16.22
CA HIS A 38 -10.29 6.78 -16.35
C HIS A 38 -9.89 5.42 -16.97
N PHE A 39 -8.63 5.01 -16.88
CA PHE A 39 -8.18 3.66 -17.25
C PHE A 39 -8.22 2.71 -16.05
N LEU A 40 -8.21 1.40 -16.32
CA LEU A 40 -8.19 0.38 -15.27
C LEU A 40 -6.79 0.15 -14.74
N THR A 41 -6.69 0.01 -13.42
CA THR A 41 -5.46 -0.29 -12.69
C THR A 41 -5.64 -1.58 -11.91
N CYS A 42 -4.68 -2.49 -12.03
CA CYS A 42 -4.60 -3.63 -11.12
C CYS A 42 -3.96 -3.16 -9.81
N GLN A 43 -4.62 -3.35 -8.68
CA GLN A 43 -4.14 -2.94 -7.37
C GLN A 43 -2.99 -3.81 -6.85
N ILE A 44 -2.92 -5.07 -7.29
CA ILE A 44 -1.82 -5.98 -6.94
C ILE A 44 -0.56 -5.66 -7.77
N CYS A 45 -0.71 -5.59 -9.10
CA CYS A 45 0.42 -5.40 -10.01
C CYS A 45 0.82 -3.92 -10.17
N GLN A 46 -0.09 -2.99 -9.86
CA GLN A 46 0.06 -1.56 -10.04
C GLN A 46 0.42 -1.18 -11.50
N VAL A 47 -0.30 -1.78 -12.44
CA VAL A 47 -0.18 -1.55 -13.89
C VAL A 47 -1.50 -1.11 -14.50
N ALA A 48 -1.43 -0.36 -15.59
CA ALA A 48 -2.58 0.04 -16.37
C ALA A 48 -3.01 -1.10 -17.32
N LEU A 49 -4.31 -1.36 -17.39
CA LEU A 49 -4.91 -2.39 -18.24
C LEU A 49 -5.90 -1.74 -19.20
N ALA A 50 -5.84 -2.15 -20.47
CA ALA A 50 -6.94 -1.88 -21.39
C ALA A 50 -8.11 -2.82 -21.08
N THR A 51 -9.33 -2.40 -21.38
CA THR A 51 -10.54 -3.17 -21.01
C THR A 51 -10.54 -4.59 -21.56
N GLU A 52 -10.04 -4.78 -22.77
CA GLU A 52 -9.91 -6.05 -23.47
C GLU A 52 -8.82 -6.98 -22.89
N GLU A 53 -7.85 -6.42 -22.17
CA GLU A 53 -6.73 -7.19 -21.64
C GLU A 53 -7.00 -7.74 -20.23
N VAL A 54 -7.96 -7.15 -19.50
CA VAL A 54 -8.26 -7.49 -18.09
C VAL A 54 -8.43 -8.99 -17.91
N ARG A 55 -9.25 -9.63 -18.75
CA ARG A 55 -9.50 -11.08 -18.66
C ARG A 55 -8.22 -11.89 -18.84
N SER A 56 -7.39 -11.50 -19.82
CA SER A 56 -6.13 -12.20 -20.09
C SER A 56 -5.10 -11.98 -18.98
N HIS A 57 -5.04 -10.77 -18.41
CA HIS A 57 -4.20 -10.42 -17.27
C HIS A 57 -4.59 -11.23 -16.02
N LEU A 58 -5.87 -11.22 -15.63
CA LEU A 58 -6.36 -11.99 -14.48
C LEU A 58 -6.09 -13.49 -14.61
N THR A 59 -6.18 -14.02 -15.82
CA THR A 59 -5.91 -15.44 -16.07
C THR A 59 -4.41 -15.75 -15.98
N ARG A 60 -3.55 -14.95 -16.62
CA ARG A 60 -2.11 -15.22 -16.74
C ARG A 60 -1.30 -14.85 -15.51
N VAL A 61 -1.66 -13.75 -14.85
CA VAL A 61 -0.88 -13.17 -13.75
C VAL A 61 -1.43 -13.61 -12.40
N HIS A 62 -2.75 -13.63 -12.26
CA HIS A 62 -3.41 -13.95 -10.98
C HIS A 62 -3.99 -15.37 -10.92
N GLY A 63 -4.12 -16.08 -12.05
CA GLY A 63 -4.70 -17.42 -12.09
C GLY A 63 -6.18 -17.47 -11.70
N ARG A 64 -6.93 -16.36 -11.85
CA ARG A 64 -8.34 -16.23 -11.42
C ARG A 64 -9.32 -16.00 -12.59
N PRO A 65 -9.43 -16.91 -13.57
CA PRO A 65 -10.36 -16.73 -14.69
C PRO A 65 -11.84 -16.79 -14.26
N HIS A 66 -12.16 -17.50 -13.18
CA HIS A 66 -13.54 -17.76 -12.75
C HIS A 66 -14.23 -16.59 -12.05
N ALA A 67 -13.46 -15.65 -11.49
CA ALA A 67 -14.01 -14.46 -10.86
C ALA A 67 -14.50 -13.43 -11.90
N TYR A 68 -14.02 -13.52 -13.15
CA TYR A 68 -14.40 -12.60 -14.21
C TYR A 68 -15.75 -12.99 -14.83
N ASN A 69 -16.74 -12.13 -14.63
CA ASN A 69 -18.03 -12.12 -15.31
C ASN A 69 -18.10 -10.93 -16.29
N ASP A 70 -18.24 -11.24 -17.59
CA ASP A 70 -18.22 -10.21 -18.64
C ASP A 70 -19.38 -9.20 -18.50
N GLY A 71 -20.59 -9.66 -18.17
CA GLY A 71 -21.76 -8.78 -18.02
C GLY A 71 -21.60 -7.81 -16.84
N GLN A 72 -21.15 -8.30 -15.68
CA GLN A 72 -20.89 -7.44 -14.52
C GLN A 72 -19.71 -6.48 -14.76
N PHE A 73 -18.69 -6.92 -15.49
CA PHE A 73 -17.57 -6.07 -15.88
C PHE A 73 -18.01 -4.93 -16.78
N GLN A 74 -18.79 -5.20 -17.83
CA GLN A 74 -19.30 -4.18 -18.74
C GLN A 74 -20.20 -3.16 -18.03
N LEU A 75 -21.02 -3.62 -17.08
CA LEU A 75 -21.82 -2.72 -16.24
C LEU A 75 -20.95 -1.83 -15.35
N ALA A 76 -19.93 -2.39 -14.71
CA ALA A 76 -19.02 -1.67 -13.83
C ALA A 76 -18.23 -0.60 -14.59
N ILE A 77 -17.59 -0.94 -15.71
CA ILE A 77 -16.80 0.02 -16.50
C ILE A 77 -17.68 1.12 -17.12
N LYS A 78 -18.92 0.81 -17.49
CA LYS A 78 -19.88 1.80 -17.98
C LYS A 78 -20.33 2.74 -16.87
N SER A 79 -20.53 2.22 -15.65
CA SER A 79 -20.91 3.03 -14.49
C SER A 79 -19.83 4.04 -14.12
N LEU A 80 -18.55 3.67 -14.24
CA LEU A 80 -17.40 4.52 -13.92
C LEU A 80 -16.83 5.29 -15.12
N ALA A 81 -17.54 5.30 -16.26
CA ALA A 81 -17.10 5.98 -17.49
C ALA A 81 -15.64 5.65 -17.91
N THR A 82 -15.24 4.39 -17.76
CA THR A 82 -13.88 3.92 -18.04
C THR A 82 -13.55 4.02 -19.54
N VAL A 83 -12.34 4.46 -19.86
CA VAL A 83 -11.83 4.50 -21.25
C VAL A 83 -11.35 3.11 -21.65
N ALA A 84 -11.75 2.65 -22.84
CA ALA A 84 -11.42 1.31 -23.32
C ALA A 84 -9.90 1.09 -23.49
N GLY A 85 -9.21 2.09 -24.05
CA GLY A 85 -7.78 2.06 -24.33
C GLY A 85 -6.94 2.83 -23.34
N LEU A 86 -5.63 2.57 -23.37
CA LEU A 86 -4.67 3.33 -22.58
C LEU A 86 -4.31 4.68 -23.23
N PRO A 87 -4.08 5.73 -22.43
CA PRO A 87 -3.66 7.03 -22.97
C PRO A 87 -2.24 6.95 -23.51
N ALA A 88 -2.05 7.21 -24.81
CA ALA A 88 -0.72 7.27 -25.44
C ALA A 88 0.06 8.56 -25.13
N THR A 89 -0.59 9.53 -24.46
CA THR A 89 -0.14 10.92 -24.34
C THR A 89 0.43 11.30 -22.97
N ILE A 90 0.55 10.35 -22.04
CA ILE A 90 1.18 10.65 -20.75
C ILE A 90 2.67 10.92 -20.98
N THR A 91 3.07 12.17 -20.79
CA THR A 91 4.42 12.66 -21.06
C THR A 91 4.86 13.63 -19.97
N GLY A 92 6.18 13.84 -19.91
CA GLY A 92 6.80 14.89 -19.12
C GLY A 92 6.93 14.58 -17.62
N PRO A 93 7.66 15.43 -16.87
CA PRO A 93 7.56 15.47 -15.42
C PRO A 93 6.12 15.83 -15.04
N ARG A 94 5.49 15.03 -14.16
CA ARG A 94 4.11 15.25 -13.74
C ARG A 94 3.82 14.67 -12.36
N SER A 95 2.75 15.11 -11.72
CA SER A 95 2.30 14.51 -10.46
C SER A 95 2.04 13.01 -10.60
N LEU A 96 2.22 12.30 -9.48
CA LEU A 96 2.01 10.86 -9.36
C LEU A 96 0.65 10.45 -9.95
N VAL A 97 0.68 9.51 -10.89
CA VAL A 97 -0.52 8.90 -11.44
C VAL A 97 -0.93 7.75 -10.52
N HIS A 98 -2.08 7.89 -9.87
CA HIS A 98 -2.58 6.94 -8.87
C HIS A 98 -2.86 5.56 -9.49
N GLY A 99 -2.60 4.50 -8.71
CA GLY A 99 -2.78 3.11 -9.14
C GLY A 99 -1.66 2.52 -10.00
N LEU A 100 -0.57 3.28 -10.23
CA LEU A 100 0.61 2.81 -10.97
C LEU A 100 1.86 2.75 -10.09
N LYS A 101 2.70 1.75 -10.37
CA LYS A 101 3.95 1.53 -9.65
C LYS A 101 4.96 2.62 -9.96
N VAL A 102 5.51 3.22 -8.90
CA VAL A 102 6.65 4.14 -9.00
C VAL A 102 7.95 3.33 -8.96
N HIS A 103 8.87 3.65 -9.86
CA HIS A 103 10.18 3.03 -9.94
C HIS A 103 11.29 4.06 -9.83
N ASN A 104 12.38 3.68 -9.18
CA ASN A 104 13.63 4.41 -9.29
C ASN A 104 14.17 4.28 -10.71
N GLY A 105 14.44 5.42 -11.34
CA GLY A 105 14.95 5.53 -12.69
C GLY A 105 16.11 6.52 -12.77
N LEU A 106 16.65 6.60 -13.98
CA LEU A 106 17.75 7.47 -14.35
C LEU A 106 17.32 8.28 -15.58
N ALA A 107 17.68 9.55 -15.61
CA ALA A 107 17.38 10.47 -16.70
C ALA A 107 18.64 10.84 -17.48
N CYS A 108 18.47 11.01 -18.79
CA CYS A 108 19.47 11.69 -19.61
C CYS A 108 19.49 13.18 -19.26
N ASN A 109 20.68 13.79 -19.22
CA ASN A 109 20.82 15.23 -18.95
C ASN A 109 20.61 16.11 -20.19
N HIS A 110 20.52 15.50 -21.38
CA HIS A 110 20.50 16.21 -22.66
C HIS A 110 19.18 16.04 -23.44
N CYS A 111 18.32 15.10 -23.03
CA CYS A 111 17.06 14.82 -23.69
C CYS A 111 16.06 14.21 -22.66
N PRO A 112 14.76 14.13 -22.98
CA PRO A 112 13.74 13.60 -22.06
C PRO A 112 13.75 12.06 -21.96
N PHE A 113 14.83 11.38 -22.37
CA PHE A 113 14.92 9.93 -22.29
C PHE A 113 15.15 9.47 -20.85
N LEU A 114 14.32 8.52 -20.41
CA LEU A 114 14.34 7.94 -19.08
C LEU A 114 14.57 6.43 -19.17
N SER A 115 15.29 5.87 -18.19
CA SER A 115 15.49 4.43 -18.12
C SER A 115 15.68 3.92 -16.70
N ARG A 116 15.29 2.66 -16.46
CA ARG A 116 15.62 1.94 -15.21
C ARG A 116 17.05 1.40 -15.18
N SER A 117 17.74 1.37 -16.32
CA SER A 117 19.07 0.77 -16.46
C SER A 117 20.08 1.78 -16.97
N GLU A 118 21.20 1.88 -16.26
CA GLU A 118 22.34 2.68 -16.69
C GLU A 118 22.90 2.21 -18.04
N GLU A 119 22.91 0.90 -18.30
CA GLU A 119 23.41 0.35 -19.56
C GLU A 119 22.56 0.80 -20.76
N ARG A 120 21.24 0.88 -20.60
CA ARG A 120 20.33 1.38 -21.64
C ARG A 120 20.55 2.87 -21.90
N LEU A 121 20.80 3.66 -20.84
CA LEU A 121 21.19 5.07 -20.96
C LEU A 121 22.55 5.25 -21.65
N ARG A 122 23.54 4.40 -21.34
CA ARG A 122 24.84 4.44 -22.00
C ARG A 122 24.73 4.17 -23.50
N LYS A 123 23.91 3.18 -23.88
CA LYS A 123 23.62 2.88 -25.30
C LYS A 123 22.89 4.04 -25.97
N HIS A 124 21.84 4.56 -25.34
CA HIS A 124 21.11 5.73 -25.82
C HIS A 124 22.03 6.92 -26.05
N HIS A 125 22.83 7.31 -25.05
CA HIS A 125 23.75 8.45 -25.17
C HIS A 125 24.81 8.24 -26.26
N SER A 126 25.32 7.02 -26.44
CA SER A 126 26.30 6.75 -27.49
C SER A 126 25.69 6.84 -28.90
N LYS A 127 24.39 6.60 -29.03
CA LYS A 127 23.65 6.63 -30.30
C LYS A 127 23.10 8.02 -30.62
N ASP A 128 22.46 8.66 -29.65
CA ASP A 128 21.68 9.89 -29.84
C ASP A 128 22.47 11.15 -29.43
N HIS A 129 23.57 10.99 -28.68
CA HIS A 129 24.47 12.07 -28.25
C HIS A 129 25.96 11.74 -28.54
N PRO A 130 26.33 11.40 -29.79
CA PRO A 130 27.70 10.96 -30.12
C PRO A 130 28.76 12.06 -29.96
N SER A 131 28.35 13.33 -30.03
CA SER A 131 29.25 14.49 -29.93
C SER A 131 29.48 15.00 -28.50
N ILE A 132 28.77 14.46 -27.51
CA ILE A 132 28.86 14.89 -26.12
C ILE A 132 29.69 13.85 -25.34
N PRO A 133 30.64 14.27 -24.49
CA PRO A 133 31.36 13.32 -23.64
C PRO A 133 30.39 12.63 -22.68
N ARG A 134 30.54 11.32 -22.54
CA ARG A 134 29.66 10.51 -21.69
C ARG A 134 29.71 11.00 -20.23
N PRO A 135 28.55 11.26 -19.60
CA PRO A 135 28.48 11.59 -18.17
C PRO A 135 29.07 10.48 -17.29
N ARG A 136 29.70 10.87 -16.18
CA ARG A 136 30.17 9.92 -15.14
C ARG A 136 29.04 9.43 -14.23
N ALA A 137 27.97 10.22 -14.13
CA ALA A 137 26.79 9.91 -13.33
C ALA A 137 25.54 10.42 -14.06
N TRP A 138 24.44 9.68 -13.92
CA TRP A 138 23.13 10.03 -14.45
C TRP A 138 22.26 10.59 -13.34
N ARG A 139 21.31 11.47 -13.69
CA ARG A 139 20.39 12.05 -12.71
C ARG A 139 19.39 10.99 -12.26
N ALA A 140 19.35 10.69 -10.97
CA ALA A 140 18.33 9.83 -10.39
C ALA A 140 16.97 10.55 -10.37
N CYS A 141 15.90 9.84 -10.70
CA CYS A 141 14.53 10.35 -10.70
C CYS A 141 13.53 9.23 -10.38
N GLN A 142 12.31 9.60 -9.99
CA GLN A 142 11.19 8.67 -9.91
C GLN A 142 10.50 8.62 -11.27
N ILE A 143 10.19 7.42 -11.74
CA ILE A 143 9.55 7.20 -13.03
C ILE A 143 8.35 6.28 -12.90
N GLN A 144 7.33 6.54 -13.72
CA GLN A 144 6.16 5.69 -13.89
C GLN A 144 6.02 5.27 -15.35
N HIS A 145 5.29 4.18 -15.58
CA HIS A 145 4.93 3.70 -16.90
C HIS A 145 3.56 3.03 -16.85
N LEU A 146 2.88 2.93 -17.99
CA LEU A 146 1.55 2.33 -18.06
C LEU A 146 1.58 0.79 -17.99
N LYS A 147 2.49 0.16 -18.74
CA LYS A 147 2.61 -1.31 -18.80
C LYS A 147 4.06 -1.78 -18.78
N GLU A 148 4.28 -2.92 -18.14
CA GLU A 148 5.53 -3.65 -18.19
C GLU A 148 5.61 -4.43 -19.52
N SER A 149 5.70 -3.71 -20.64
CA SER A 149 5.91 -4.32 -21.96
C SER A 149 7.40 -4.35 -22.30
N SER A 150 7.86 -5.44 -22.92
CA SER A 150 9.22 -5.50 -23.46
C SER A 150 9.21 -4.92 -24.88
N GLY A 151 9.58 -3.64 -25.06
CA GLY A 151 9.68 -3.02 -26.38
C GLY A 151 9.70 -1.49 -26.41
N ASP A 152 9.63 -0.92 -27.62
CA ASP A 152 9.68 0.53 -27.90
C ASP A 152 8.42 1.31 -27.46
N LEU A 153 7.43 0.62 -26.89
CA LEU A 153 6.21 1.23 -26.33
C LEU A 153 6.29 1.49 -24.82
N GLN A 154 7.45 1.26 -24.18
CA GLN A 154 7.68 1.71 -22.80
C GLN A 154 7.90 3.22 -22.78
N VAL A 155 6.79 3.95 -22.73
CA VAL A 155 6.81 5.39 -22.43
C VAL A 155 6.96 5.53 -20.91
N PHE A 156 8.18 5.85 -20.49
CA PHE A 156 8.44 6.29 -19.13
C PHE A 156 8.22 7.80 -19.05
N TRP A 157 7.68 8.26 -17.93
CA TRP A 157 7.63 9.67 -17.60
C TRP A 157 8.14 9.88 -16.18
N GLU A 158 8.64 11.09 -15.93
CA GLU A 158 9.17 11.47 -14.64
C GLU A 158 8.02 11.86 -13.71
N VAL A 159 8.10 11.42 -12.46
CA VAL A 159 7.15 11.83 -11.43
C VAL A 159 7.73 13.06 -10.74
N GLU A 160 7.06 14.19 -10.89
CA GLU A 160 7.26 15.35 -10.03
C GLU A 160 6.76 14.98 -8.65
N ASN A 161 7.70 14.82 -7.73
CA ASN A 161 7.40 14.87 -6.31
C ASN A 161 7.00 16.32 -6.00
N ALA A 162 5.73 16.68 -6.25
CA ALA A 162 5.12 17.80 -5.57
C ALA A 162 5.36 17.56 -4.08
N GLY A 163 6.05 18.49 -3.40
CA GLY A 163 6.65 18.31 -2.07
C GLY A 163 5.71 17.81 -0.97
N VAL A 164 5.37 16.52 -1.00
CA VAL A 164 4.61 15.80 0.03
C VAL A 164 5.55 14.90 0.85
N ASP A 165 6.78 14.69 0.37
CA ASP A 165 7.74 13.77 0.99
C ASP A 165 8.65 14.41 2.05
N THR A 166 8.23 15.56 2.61
CA THR A 166 8.88 16.14 3.81
C THR A 166 8.00 16.03 5.04
N GLN A 167 6.66 16.01 4.93
CA GLN A 167 5.82 15.94 6.14
C GLN A 167 5.55 14.51 6.60
N GLN A 168 5.33 13.55 5.69
CA GLN A 168 5.16 12.15 6.08
C GLN A 168 6.47 11.52 6.53
N THR A 169 7.58 11.79 5.85
CA THR A 169 8.93 11.36 6.29
C THR A 169 9.35 12.02 7.58
N LEU A 170 9.09 13.33 7.79
CA LEU A 170 9.39 13.94 9.09
C LEU A 170 8.51 13.38 10.21
N GLN A 171 7.25 13.04 9.94
CA GLN A 171 6.37 12.50 10.98
C GLN A 171 6.72 11.03 11.27
N GLU A 172 7.03 10.22 10.26
CA GLU A 172 7.53 8.86 10.44
C GLU A 172 8.93 8.85 11.06
N ASP A 173 9.84 9.74 10.68
CA ASP A 173 11.16 9.88 11.29
C ASP A 173 11.07 10.44 12.71
N LEU A 174 10.14 11.35 12.99
CA LEU A 174 9.87 11.84 14.34
C LEU A 174 9.29 10.72 15.20
N VAL A 175 8.30 9.97 14.70
CA VAL A 175 7.72 8.81 15.39
C VAL A 175 8.77 7.73 15.60
N ASN A 176 9.59 7.41 14.60
CA ASN A 176 10.68 6.44 14.72
C ASN A 176 11.78 6.93 15.66
N SER A 177 12.08 8.22 15.69
CA SER A 177 13.03 8.80 16.65
C SER A 177 12.48 8.75 18.07
N PHE A 178 11.18 9.01 18.25
CA PHE A 178 10.50 8.95 19.53
C PHE A 178 10.41 7.52 20.03
N LEU A 179 10.09 6.56 19.16
CA LEU A 179 10.12 5.13 19.48
C LEU A 179 11.54 4.66 19.85
N LYS A 180 12.57 5.13 19.14
CA LYS A 180 13.98 4.86 19.47
C LYS A 180 14.46 5.52 20.76
N GLU A 181 13.92 6.69 21.14
CA GLU A 181 14.19 7.31 22.44
C GLU A 181 13.44 6.60 23.59
N LEU A 182 12.25 6.08 23.31
CA LEU A 182 11.47 5.29 24.27
C LEU A 182 12.04 3.89 24.48
N GLU A 183 12.73 3.32 23.49
CA GLU A 183 13.33 1.99 23.56
C GLU A 183 14.34 1.83 24.73
N PRO A 184 15.31 2.74 24.96
CA PRO A 184 16.15 2.71 26.16
C PRO A 184 15.41 3.17 27.44
N MET A 185 14.33 3.94 27.32
CA MET A 185 13.50 4.33 28.47
C MET A 185 12.65 3.16 29.01
N LEU A 186 12.30 2.20 28.14
CA LEU A 186 11.63 0.94 28.51
C LEU A 186 12.57 -0.07 29.17
N GLU A 187 13.89 0.09 29.05
CA GLU A 187 14.87 -0.78 29.73
C GLU A 187 15.06 -0.44 31.22
N VAL A 188 14.56 0.72 31.68
CA VAL A 188 14.62 1.11 33.10
C VAL A 188 13.22 1.20 33.69
N ILE A 189 12.50 0.08 33.71
CA ILE A 189 11.41 -0.10 34.68
C ILE A 189 12.09 -0.29 36.04
N GLN A 190 12.32 0.81 36.77
CA GLN A 190 12.69 0.69 38.18
C GLN A 190 11.53 -0.01 38.88
N THR A 191 11.81 -1.16 39.49
CA THR A 191 10.87 -1.81 40.39
C THR A 191 10.44 -0.78 41.45
N PRO A 192 9.14 -0.51 41.62
CA PRO A 192 8.68 0.40 42.65
C PRO A 192 9.23 -0.07 44.01
N LEU A 193 9.93 0.83 44.71
CA LEU A 193 10.49 0.54 46.05
C LEU A 193 9.39 0.18 47.06
N ASP A 194 8.16 0.59 46.81
CA ASP A 194 6.99 0.27 47.63
C ASP A 194 6.21 -0.92 47.03
N GLY A 195 6.19 -2.05 47.74
CA GLY A 195 5.43 -3.25 47.38
C GLY A 195 3.91 -3.03 47.28
N ARG A 196 3.38 -1.92 47.83
CA ARG A 196 1.97 -1.53 47.66
C ARG A 196 1.64 -1.02 46.26
N MET A 197 2.66 -0.66 45.49
CA MET A 197 2.53 -0.23 44.09
C MET A 197 2.57 -1.40 43.10
N VAL A 198 2.80 -2.62 43.60
CA VAL A 198 2.73 -3.84 42.78
C VAL A 198 1.26 -4.25 42.66
N ASN A 199 0.82 -4.52 41.44
CA ASN A 199 -0.55 -4.98 41.17
C ASN A 199 -0.92 -6.15 42.11
N PRO A 200 -2.07 -6.12 42.82
CA PRO A 200 -2.49 -7.19 43.74
C PRO A 200 -2.49 -8.58 43.10
N TRP A 201 -2.76 -8.67 41.80
CA TRP A 201 -2.66 -9.92 41.06
C TRP A 201 -1.22 -10.45 40.99
N LEU A 202 -0.23 -9.58 40.73
CA LEU A 202 1.19 -9.93 40.71
C LEU A 202 1.72 -10.32 42.10
N LEU A 203 1.19 -9.73 43.17
CA LEU A 203 1.50 -10.13 44.55
C LEU A 203 0.92 -11.51 44.88
N THR A 204 -0.31 -11.78 44.42
CA THR A 204 -0.99 -13.05 44.66
C THR A 204 -0.34 -14.20 43.90
N THR A 205 0.00 -13.98 42.63
CA THR A 205 0.65 -15.01 41.78
C THR A 205 2.15 -15.09 42.00
N ARG A 206 2.74 -14.10 42.67
CA ARG A 206 4.20 -13.90 42.81
C ARG A 206 4.94 -13.94 41.47
N TRP A 207 4.24 -13.67 40.38
CA TRP A 207 4.82 -13.79 39.04
C TRP A 207 6.05 -12.89 38.86
N HIS A 208 6.02 -11.71 39.48
CA HIS A 208 7.14 -10.77 39.52
C HIS A 208 8.41 -11.34 40.18
N GLU A 209 8.29 -12.24 41.16
CA GLU A 209 9.43 -12.97 41.75
C GLU A 209 9.92 -14.06 40.79
N HIS A 210 9.01 -14.77 40.11
CA HIS A 210 9.36 -15.85 39.18
C HIS A 210 10.09 -15.38 37.92
N VAL A 211 9.80 -14.17 37.44
CA VAL A 211 10.49 -13.58 36.28
C VAL A 211 11.67 -12.69 36.68
N ALA A 212 11.93 -12.52 37.98
CA ALA A 212 13.04 -11.71 38.47
C ALA A 212 14.38 -12.30 38.01
N GLY A 213 15.23 -11.45 37.40
CA GLY A 213 16.55 -11.87 36.87
C GLY A 213 16.50 -12.65 35.55
N GLN A 214 15.31 -12.92 35.00
CA GLN A 214 15.16 -13.52 33.67
C GLN A 214 15.31 -12.46 32.57
N ASN A 215 15.76 -12.88 31.40
CA ASN A 215 15.87 -11.99 30.25
C ASN A 215 14.46 -11.69 29.68
N ILE A 216 14.01 -10.44 29.83
CA ILE A 216 12.69 -10.00 29.39
C ILE A 216 12.47 -10.27 27.89
N ARG A 217 13.48 -10.03 27.04
CA ARG A 217 13.35 -10.28 25.59
C ARG A 217 13.14 -11.76 25.28
N GLN A 218 13.80 -12.65 26.02
CA GLN A 218 13.58 -14.10 25.87
C GLN A 218 12.18 -14.50 26.32
N LEU A 219 11.72 -14.00 27.48
CA LEU A 219 10.36 -14.27 27.95
C LEU A 219 9.29 -13.76 26.97
N CYS A 220 9.46 -12.54 26.45
CA CYS A 220 8.60 -11.99 25.40
C CYS A 220 8.63 -12.83 24.12
N SER A 221 9.79 -13.39 23.76
CA SER A 221 9.90 -14.26 22.58
C SER A 221 9.11 -15.56 22.73
N LEU A 222 8.96 -16.11 23.94
CA LEU A 222 8.20 -17.34 24.20
C LEU A 222 6.69 -17.16 24.06
N VAL A 223 6.19 -15.94 24.25
CA VAL A 223 4.76 -15.59 24.11
C VAL A 223 4.45 -14.88 22.79
N SER A 224 5.46 -14.71 21.93
CA SER A 224 5.29 -14.09 20.62
C SER A 224 4.54 -15.04 19.67
N LEU A 225 3.96 -14.47 18.60
CA LEU A 225 3.35 -15.27 17.54
C LEU A 225 4.39 -16.24 16.94
N PRO A 226 3.98 -17.48 16.60
CA PRO A 226 4.88 -18.49 16.04
C PRO A 226 5.53 -17.99 14.75
N LYS A 227 6.86 -18.01 14.68
CA LYS A 227 7.61 -17.60 13.49
C LYS A 227 7.85 -18.80 12.58
N ALA A 228 8.03 -18.56 11.29
CA ALA A 228 8.33 -19.60 10.30
C ALA A 228 9.64 -20.39 10.59
N LYS A 229 10.51 -19.86 11.46
CA LYS A 229 11.78 -20.49 11.88
C LYS A 229 11.67 -21.24 13.21
N ASP A 230 10.52 -21.21 13.87
CA ASP A 230 10.27 -21.94 15.11
C ASP A 230 9.94 -23.39 14.72
N GLY A 231 10.98 -24.19 14.54
CA GLY A 231 10.92 -25.53 13.94
C GLY A 231 10.06 -26.56 14.68
N ASP A 232 9.56 -26.22 15.87
CA ASP A 232 8.82 -27.12 16.76
C ASP A 232 7.29 -26.97 16.65
N ILE A 233 6.78 -25.97 15.92
CA ILE A 233 5.34 -25.71 15.80
C ILE A 233 4.83 -26.20 14.44
N PRO A 234 3.85 -27.14 14.40
CA PRO A 234 3.25 -27.59 13.15
C PRO A 234 2.73 -26.41 12.32
N ALA A 235 3.01 -26.42 11.02
CA ALA A 235 2.62 -25.33 10.11
C ALA A 235 1.12 -25.04 10.17
N GLU A 236 0.29 -26.08 10.25
CA GLU A 236 -1.18 -25.97 10.32
C GLU A 236 -1.65 -25.22 11.58
N LEU A 237 -0.98 -25.42 12.71
CA LEU A 237 -1.33 -24.74 13.96
C LEU A 237 -0.93 -23.25 13.90
N ARG A 238 0.25 -22.95 13.35
CA ARG A 238 0.65 -21.56 13.12
C ARG A 238 -0.34 -20.86 12.21
N ASP A 239 -0.66 -21.46 11.07
CA ASP A 239 -1.54 -20.86 10.08
C ASP A 239 -2.96 -20.66 10.66
N ALA A 240 -3.43 -21.57 11.52
CA ALA A 240 -4.69 -21.42 12.24
C ALA A 240 -4.66 -20.29 13.28
N VAL A 241 -3.57 -20.16 14.05
CA VAL A 241 -3.39 -19.06 15.02
C VAL A 241 -3.31 -17.73 14.30
N ASP A 242 -2.54 -17.63 13.22
CA ASP A 242 -2.44 -16.42 12.39
C ASP A 242 -3.80 -16.06 11.80
N ALA A 243 -4.54 -17.03 11.25
CA ALA A 243 -5.88 -16.79 10.73
C ALA A 243 -6.85 -16.29 11.81
N TYR A 244 -6.80 -16.85 13.03
CA TYR A 244 -7.60 -16.40 14.15
C TYR A 244 -7.29 -14.94 14.55
N TYR A 245 -6.00 -14.59 14.63
CA TYR A 245 -5.58 -13.21 14.93
C TYR A 245 -6.00 -12.24 13.82
N GLN A 246 -5.82 -12.60 12.55
CA GLN A 246 -6.26 -11.76 11.43
C GLN A 246 -7.78 -11.56 11.42
N GLN A 247 -8.54 -12.61 11.73
CA GLN A 247 -9.98 -12.51 11.88
C GLN A 247 -10.36 -11.56 13.02
N ALA A 248 -9.74 -11.69 14.19
CA ALA A 248 -9.98 -10.78 15.32
C ALA A 248 -9.65 -9.32 14.98
N LEU A 249 -8.54 -9.07 14.27
CA LEU A 249 -8.17 -7.72 13.81
C LEU A 249 -9.15 -7.18 12.77
N SER A 250 -9.66 -8.02 11.87
CA SER A 250 -10.66 -7.60 10.88
C SER A 250 -11.96 -7.09 11.52
N LEU A 251 -12.32 -7.61 12.71
CA LEU A 251 -13.50 -7.16 13.45
C LEU A 251 -13.34 -5.73 14.00
N LEU A 252 -12.12 -5.23 14.20
CA LEU A 252 -11.90 -3.86 14.66
C LEU A 252 -12.44 -2.83 13.66
N ASN A 253 -12.35 -3.10 12.36
CA ASN A 253 -12.85 -2.20 11.32
C ASN A 253 -14.39 -2.07 11.30
N CYS A 254 -15.08 -3.07 11.86
CA CYS A 254 -16.54 -3.09 11.95
C CYS A 254 -17.04 -2.84 13.38
N THR A 255 -16.13 -2.56 14.32
CA THR A 255 -16.47 -2.31 15.71
C THR A 255 -16.92 -0.86 15.87
N GLU A 256 -18.04 -0.63 16.58
CA GLU A 256 -18.57 0.72 16.81
C GLU A 256 -17.55 1.62 17.52
N GLU A 257 -17.56 2.91 17.17
CA GLU A 257 -16.59 3.89 17.68
C GLU A 257 -16.54 3.97 19.20
N LEU A 258 -17.69 3.86 19.88
CA LEU A 258 -17.77 3.85 21.35
C LEU A 258 -17.08 2.63 21.97
N VAL A 259 -17.13 1.48 21.30
CA VAL A 259 -16.45 0.26 21.75
C VAL A 259 -14.95 0.38 21.49
N LEU A 260 -14.53 0.95 20.36
CA LEU A 260 -13.13 1.25 20.06
C LEU A 260 -12.55 2.27 21.06
N GLN A 261 -13.29 3.32 21.40
CA GLN A 261 -12.90 4.29 22.42
C GLN A 261 -12.76 3.64 23.80
N ARG A 262 -13.63 2.67 24.13
CA ARG A 262 -13.54 1.90 25.38
C ARG A 262 -12.36 0.93 25.40
N LEU A 263 -12.04 0.28 24.28
CA LEU A 263 -10.88 -0.59 24.14
C LEU A 263 -9.55 0.18 24.23
N ASN A 264 -9.53 1.42 23.72
CA ASN A 264 -8.35 2.29 23.73
C ASN A 264 -8.24 3.18 24.98
N SER A 265 -9.25 3.21 25.85
CA SER A 265 -9.19 3.96 27.11
C SER A 265 -8.47 3.12 28.17
N PRO A 266 -7.44 3.67 28.86
CA PRO A 266 -6.71 2.96 29.90
C PRO A 266 -7.53 2.70 31.17
N ASP A 267 -8.79 3.13 31.24
CA ASP A 267 -9.60 3.07 32.45
C ASP A 267 -11.06 2.66 32.16
N PRO A 268 -11.49 1.44 32.57
CA PRO A 268 -12.86 0.96 32.36
C PRO A 268 -13.90 1.63 33.28
N THR A 269 -13.49 2.54 34.17
CA THR A 269 -14.38 3.17 35.17
C THR A 269 -14.83 4.60 34.85
N LYS A 270 -14.33 5.24 33.79
CA LYS A 270 -14.85 6.54 33.36
C LYS A 270 -16.16 6.36 32.58
N ARG A 271 -17.27 6.63 33.27
CA ARG A 271 -18.60 6.84 32.69
C ARG A 271 -18.74 8.25 32.15
#